data_AF-X1H8N4-F1
#
_entry.id   AF-X1H8N4-F1
#
_cell.length_a   1.000
_cell.length_b   1.000
_cell.length_c   1.000
_cell.angle_alpha   90.00
_cell.angle_beta   90.00
_cell.angle_gamma   90.00
#
_symmetry.space_group_name_H-M   'P 1'
#
loop_
_entity.id
_entity.type
_entity.pdbx_description
1 polymer ?
#
loop_
_entity_poly.entity_id
_entity_poly.type
_entity_poly.pdbx_seq_one_letter_code
_entity_poly.pdbx_strand_id
1 'polypeptide(L)' 'MSNEEDLDNGAKTAICCVKNCQKEIPIDKAIVINGQNFCGICGTAYYRSALNL' A
#
# COMPACT_ATOMS: atom_id res chain seq x y z
N MET A 1 -35.16 0.80 0.90
CA MET A 1 -34.07 1.26 1.79
C MET A 1 -32.78 0.93 1.06
N SER A 2 -32.05 1.99 0.73
CA SER A 2 -30.76 2.05 0.06
C SER A 2 -29.70 1.20 0.80
N ASN A 3 -28.65 0.65 0.20
CA ASN A 3 -27.64 1.33 -0.62
C ASN A 3 -26.80 0.28 -1.39
N GLU A 4 -26.52 0.62 -2.64
CA GLU A 4 -25.21 0.50 -3.31
C GLU A 4 -24.39 -0.76 -3.03
N GLU A 5 -24.69 -1.84 -3.78
CA GLU A 5 -23.65 -2.77 -4.19
C GLU A 5 -22.77 -2.05 -5.21
N ASP A 6 -21.82 -1.27 -4.71
CA ASP A 6 -20.73 -0.71 -5.51
C ASP A 6 -20.03 -1.85 -6.24
N LEU A 7 -20.29 -1.91 -7.54
CA LEU A 7 -19.53 -2.64 -8.54
C LEU A 7 -18.10 -2.07 -8.56
N ASP A 8 -17.30 -2.36 -7.54
CA ASP A 8 -15.90 -1.97 -7.50
C ASP A 8 -15.17 -2.73 -8.61
N ASN A 9 -14.76 -1.97 -9.62
CA ASN A 9 -14.09 -2.43 -10.81
C ASN A 9 -12.65 -2.86 -10.46
N GLY A 10 -12.51 -3.93 -9.67
CA GLY A 10 -11.36 -4.83 -9.59
C GLY A 10 -10.00 -4.23 -9.24
N ALA A 11 -9.90 -2.97 -8.87
CA ALA A 11 -8.65 -2.34 -8.50
C ALA A 11 -8.43 -2.57 -7.01
N LYS A 12 -7.97 -3.78 -6.66
CA LYS A 12 -7.61 -4.07 -5.26
C LYS A 12 -6.55 -3.06 -4.84
N THR A 13 -6.89 -2.19 -3.90
CA THR A 13 -5.96 -1.25 -3.28
C THR A 13 -5.49 -1.81 -1.93
N ALA A 14 -4.30 -1.40 -1.50
CA ALA A 14 -3.71 -1.70 -0.21
C ALA A 14 -3.29 -0.41 0.48
N ILE A 15 -3.36 -0.40 1.80
CA ILE A 15 -2.95 0.74 2.61
C ILE A 15 -1.48 0.57 3.01
N CYS A 16 -0.70 1.65 2.90
CA CYS A 16 0.67 1.69 3.38
C CYS A 16 0.73 1.39 4.89
N CYS A 17 1.59 0.44 5.27
CA CYS A 17 1.77 0.00 6.66
C CYS A 17 2.33 1.09 7.59
N VAL A 18 3.05 2.08 7.04
CA VAL A 18 3.58 3.22 7.81
C VAL A 18 2.44 4.08 8.33
N LYS A 19 2.27 4.14 9.66
CA LYS A 19 1.21 4.90 10.35
C LYS A 19 1.10 6.36 9.93
N ASN A 20 2.25 7.01 9.69
CA ASN A 20 2.27 8.42 9.27
C ASN A 20 1.93 8.61 7.77
N CYS A 21 1.95 7.54 6.98
CA CYS A 21 1.62 7.60 5.55
C CYS A 21 0.17 7.19 5.31
N GLN A 22 -0.20 5.95 5.70
CA GLN A 22 -1.53 5.34 5.48
C GLN A 22 -2.15 5.61 4.10
N LYS A 23 -1.30 5.84 3.10
CA LYS A 23 -1.74 6.14 1.74
C LYS A 23 -2.35 4.89 1.12
N GLU A 24 -3.46 5.08 0.41
CA GLU A 24 -4.06 4.04 -0.40
C GLU A 24 -3.27 3.89 -1.72
N ILE A 25 -2.89 2.65 -2.04
CA ILE A 25 -1.99 2.32 -3.13
C ILE A 25 -2.64 1.20 -3.94
N PRO A 26 -2.65 1.25 -5.27
CA PRO A 26 -3.00 0.09 -6.07
C PRO A 26 -2.11 -1.11 -5.70
N ILE A 27 -2.67 -2.30 -5.48
CA ILE A 27 -1.86 -3.48 -5.07
C ILE A 27 -0.76 -3.78 -6.09
N ASP A 28 -0.99 -3.53 -7.38
CA ASP A 28 0.01 -3.70 -8.44
C ASP A 28 1.23 -2.77 -8.27
N LYS A 29 1.08 -1.66 -7.55
CA LYS A 29 2.16 -0.68 -7.26
C LYS A 29 2.66 -0.74 -5.82
N ALA A 30 2.09 -1.60 -4.99
CA ALA A 30 2.50 -1.72 -3.60
C ALA A 30 3.83 -2.51 -3.51
N ILE A 31 4.76 -2.01 -2.69
CA ILE A 31 5.98 -2.73 -2.36
C ILE A 31 5.69 -3.62 -1.17
N VAL A 32 5.89 -4.93 -1.31
CA VAL A 32 5.68 -5.89 -0.20
C VAL A 32 7.01 -6.21 0.46
N ILE A 33 7.16 -5.86 1.73
CA ILE A 33 8.36 -6.16 2.53
C ILE A 33 7.91 -6.87 3.80
N ASN A 34 8.45 -8.05 4.10
CA ASN A 34 8.06 -8.87 5.27
C ASN A 34 6.54 -9.10 5.39
N GLY A 35 5.84 -9.25 4.26
CA GLY A 35 4.38 -9.44 4.24
C GLY A 35 3.55 -8.17 4.52
N GLN A 36 4.19 -7.01 4.60
CA GLN A 36 3.53 -5.72 4.80
C GLN A 36 3.55 -4.90 3.50
N ASN A 37 2.46 -4.21 3.19
CA ASN A 37 2.34 -3.34 2.02
C ASN A 37 2.89 -1.95 2.32
N PHE A 38 3.73 -1.43 1.43
CA PHE A 38 4.29 -0.08 1.52
C PHE A 38 4.03 0.67 0.23
N CYS A 39 3.84 1.99 0.34
CA CYS A 39 3.86 2.84 -0.85
C CYS A 39 5.28 2.90 -1.42
N GLY A 40 5.42 3.30 -2.69
CA GLY A 40 6.74 3.40 -3.33
C GLY A 40 7.77 4.18 -2.49
N ILE A 41 7.37 5.30 -1.89
CA ILE A 41 8.26 6.16 -1.09
C ILE A 41 8.68 5.46 0.21
N CYS A 42 7.70 5.00 1.01
CA CYS A 42 7.96 4.36 2.30
C CYS A 42 8.70 3.03 2.14
N GLY A 43 8.34 2.24 1.12
CA GLY A 43 8.99 0.97 0.82
C GLY A 43 10.43 1.17 0.39
N THR A 44 10.70 2.14 -0.50
CA THR A 44 12.09 2.49 -0.87
C THR A 44 12.89 3.01 0.31
N ALA A 45 12.32 3.88 1.16
CA ALA A 45 13.00 4.36 2.36
C ALA A 45 13.36 3.21 3.32
N TYR A 46 12.40 2.33 3.61
CA TYR A 46 12.62 1.14 4.44
C TYR A 46 13.69 0.22 3.86
N TYR A 47 13.63 -0.04 2.54
CA TYR A 47 14.60 -0.88 1.85
C TYR A 47 16.02 -0.30 1.88
N ARG A 48 16.17 1.03 1.70
CA ARG A 48 17.47 1.71 1.81
C ARG A 48 18.04 1.61 3.22
N SER A 49 17.23 1.86 4.24
CA SER A 49 17.65 1.71 5.64
C SER A 49 18.07 0.28 5.97
N ALA A 50 17.40 -0.73 5.42
CA ALA A 50 17.76 -2.14 5.63
C ALA A 50 19.08 -2.53 4.94
N LEU A 51 19.46 -1.85 3.86
CA LEU A 51 20.69 -2.11 3.11
C LEU A 51 21.92 -1.32 3.61
N ASN A 52 21.78 -0.47 4.64
CA ASN A 52 22.84 0.42 5.12
C ASN A 52 23.50 1.26 3.99
N LEU A 53 22.72 1.57 2.95
CA LEU A 53 23.07 2.50 1.86
C LEU A 53 22.72 3.93 2.25
#